data_AF-A0A1H9JXE7-F1
#
_entry.id   AF-A0A1H9JXE7-F1
#
_cell.length_a   1.000
_cell.length_b   1.000
_cell.length_c   1.000
_cell.angle_alpha   90.00
_cell.angle_beta   90.00
_cell.angle_gamma   90.00
#
_symmetry.space_group_name_H-M   'P 1'
#
loop_
_entity.id
_entity.type
_entity.pdbx_description
1 polymer ?
#
loop_
_entity_poly.entity_id
_entity_poly.type
_entity_poly.pdbx_seq_one_letter_code
_entity_poly.pdbx_strand_id
1 'polypeptide(L)' 'MKITNVEQFGGIVKNQRKKLGYTQKYICEVSGISTSYISDLENGKATIELGKAIYLANLLGIDLELNERG' A
#
# COMPACT_ATOMS: atom_id res chain seq x y z
N MET A 1 -10.77 -9.51 -3.19
CA MET A 1 -11.33 -8.45 -4.06
C MET A 1 -10.42 -8.30 -5.26
N LYS A 2 -10.95 -8.18 -6.48
CA LYS A 2 -10.13 -7.90 -7.68
C LYS A 2 -9.87 -6.40 -7.78
N ILE A 3 -8.60 -6.04 -7.99
CA ILE A 3 -8.20 -4.67 -8.33
C ILE A 3 -7.71 -4.61 -9.77
N THR A 4 -7.89 -3.45 -10.41
CA THR A 4 -7.56 -3.22 -11.82
C THR A 4 -6.81 -1.91 -12.05
N ASN A 5 -6.63 -1.07 -11.02
CA ASN A 5 -5.90 0.19 -11.11
C ASN A 5 -5.17 0.53 -9.80
N VAL A 6 -4.37 1.60 -9.84
CA VAL A 6 -3.51 2.04 -8.75
C VAL A 6 -4.28 2.74 -7.63
N GLU A 7 -5.40 3.39 -7.94
CA GLU A 7 -6.27 4.04 -6.96
C GLU A 7 -6.92 3.01 -6.03
N GLN A 8 -7.38 1.87 -6.58
CA GLN A 8 -7.90 0.76 -5.80
C GLN A 8 -6.83 0.15 -4.90
N PHE A 9 -5.63 -0.09 -5.44
CA PHE A 9 -4.51 -0.60 -4.67
C PHE A 9 -4.16 0.34 -3.49
N GLY A 10 -3.90 1.62 -3.78
CA GLY A 10 -3.58 2.63 -2.77
C GLY A 10 -4.69 2.79 -1.72
N GLY A 11 -5.95 2.74 -2.14
CA GLY A 11 -7.11 2.79 -1.25
C GLY A 11 -7.16 1.61 -0.29
N ILE A 12 -6.87 0.38 -0.74
CA ILE A 12 -6.81 -0.81 0.12
C ILE A 12 -5.69 -0.67 1.16
N VAL A 13 -4.50 -0.26 0.73
CA VAL A 13 -3.35 -0.03 1.63
C VAL A 13 -3.70 1.01 2.70
N LYS A 14 -4.28 2.16 2.29
CA LYS A 14 -4.71 3.23 3.19
C LYS A 14 -5.76 2.77 4.20
N ASN A 15 -6.74 2.01 3.73
CA ASN A 15 -7.83 1.50 4.57
C ASN A 15 -7.31 0.50 5.59
N GLN A 16 -6.43 -0.40 5.19
CA GLN A 16 -5.80 -1.36 6.11
C GLN A 16 -4.96 -0.65 7.16
N ARG A 17 -4.11 0.31 6.77
CA ARG A 17 -3.34 1.11 7.73
C ARG A 17 -4.25 1.80 8.75
N LYS A 18 -5.34 2.43 8.30
CA LYS A 18 -6.32 3.08 9.18
C LYS A 18 -7.04 2.08 10.09
N LYS A 19 -7.40 0.91 9.57
CA LYS A 19 -8.05 -0.17 10.33
C LYS A 19 -7.16 -0.65 11.49
N LEU A 20 -5.84 -0.66 11.29
CA LEU A 20 -4.85 -0.97 12.33
C LEU A 20 -4.58 0.21 13.29
N GLY A 21 -5.19 1.38 13.07
CA GLY A 21 -5.00 2.57 13.91
C GLY A 21 -3.67 3.29 13.67
N TYR A 22 -2.95 2.96 12.60
CA TYR A 22 -1.62 3.48 12.33
C TYR A 22 -1.65 4.81 11.61
N THR A 23 -0.78 5.74 12.03
CA THR A 23 -0.53 6.98 11.27
C THR A 23 0.48 6.70 10.15
N GLN A 24 0.52 7.57 9.14
CA GLN A 24 1.58 7.49 8.12
C GLN A 24 2.97 7.62 8.76
N LYS A 25 3.12 8.54 9.73
CA LYS A 25 4.36 8.74 10.49
C LYS A 25 4.83 7.46 11.20
N TYR A 26 3.93 6.80 11.91
CA TYR A 26 4.24 5.53 12.58
C TYR A 26 4.75 4.48 11.58
N ILE A 27 4.05 4.33 10.45
CA ILE A 27 4.49 3.38 9.41
C ILE A 27 5.84 3.78 8.80
N CYS A 28 6.15 5.08 8.65
CA CYS A 28 7.47 5.51 8.21
C CYS A 28 8.57 5.06 9.17
N GLU A 29 8.34 5.21 10.47
CA GLU A 29 9.29 4.83 11.52
C GLU A 29 9.52 3.32 11.54
N VAL A 30 8.48 2.51 11.31
CA VAL A 30 8.58 1.04 11.27
C VAL A 30 9.19 0.54 9.96
N SER A 31 8.81 1.13 8.83
CA SER A 31 9.19 0.63 7.49
C SER A 31 10.49 1.21 6.96
N GLY A 32 10.94 2.36 7.48
CA GLY A 32 12.03 3.15 6.90
C GLY A 32 11.66 3.88 5.60
N ILE A 33 10.40 3.81 5.16
CA ILE A 33 9.90 4.45 3.94
C ILE A 33 9.49 5.90 4.25
N SER A 34 9.72 6.82 3.30
CA SER A 34 9.35 8.21 3.49
C SER A 34 7.84 8.42 3.56
N THR A 35 7.42 9.43 4.34
CA THR A 35 6.03 9.89 4.41
C THR A 35 5.46 10.25 3.04
N SER A 36 6.27 10.89 2.19
CA SER A 36 5.91 11.25 0.82
C SER A 36 5.58 10.03 -0.03
N TYR A 37 6.39 8.97 0.06
CA TYR A 37 6.13 7.73 -0.67
C TYR A 37 4.84 7.08 -0.20
N ILE A 38 4.61 6.97 1.12
CA ILE A 38 3.39 6.37 1.66
C ILE A 38 2.16 7.19 1.24
N SER A 39 2.24 8.52 1.29
CA SER A 39 1.17 9.39 0.81
C SER A 39 0.91 9.20 -0.70
N ASP A 40 1.95 9.21 -1.52
CA ASP A 40 1.82 9.02 -2.97
C ASP A 40 1.19 7.66 -3.30
N LEU A 41 1.62 6.60 -2.62
CA LEU A 41 1.07 5.25 -2.77
C LEU A 41 -0.41 5.20 -2.39
N GLU A 42 -0.76 5.73 -1.22
CA GLU A 42 -2.14 5.73 -0.71
C GLU A 42 -3.11 6.57 -1.53
N ASN A 43 -2.59 7.51 -2.33
CA ASN A 43 -3.37 8.33 -3.25
C ASN A 43 -3.32 7.79 -4.70
N GLY A 44 -2.71 6.62 -4.93
CA GLY A 44 -2.74 5.95 -6.23
C GLY A 44 -1.78 6.52 -7.27
N LYS A 45 -0.63 7.07 -6.87
CA LYS A 45 0.38 7.54 -7.84
C LYS A 45 0.83 6.37 -8.73
N ALA A 46 0.70 6.55 -10.05
CA ALA A 46 1.01 5.50 -11.02
C ALA A 46 2.50 5.10 -11.07
N THR A 47 3.40 6.03 -10.73
CA THR A 47 4.86 5.86 -10.82
C THR A 47 5.51 5.38 -9.52
N ILE A 48 4.76 4.61 -8.71
CA ILE A 48 5.25 4.07 -7.45
C ILE A 48 6.20 2.89 -7.69
N GLU A 49 7.30 2.86 -6.94
CA GLU A 49 8.22 1.72 -6.92
C GLU A 49 7.51 0.48 -6.35
N LEU A 50 7.24 -0.51 -7.20
CA LEU A 50 6.43 -1.69 -6.86
C LEU A 50 7.02 -2.49 -5.68
N GLY A 51 8.34 -2.62 -5.58
CA GLY A 51 8.98 -3.40 -4.50
C GLY A 51 8.63 -2.87 -3.11
N LYS A 52 8.71 -1.54 -2.92
CA LYS A 52 8.30 -0.87 -1.68
C LYS A 52 6.80 -0.98 -1.41
N ALA A 53 5.99 -1.01 -2.46
CA ALA A 53 4.54 -1.14 -2.33
C ALA A 53 4.15 -2.53 -1.84
N ILE A 54 4.77 -3.57 -2.39
CA ILE A 54 4.61 -4.97 -1.95
C ILE A 54 5.09 -5.12 -0.50
N TYR A 55 6.27 -4.58 -0.18
CA TYR A 55 6.80 -4.60 1.19
C TYR A 55 5.82 -3.96 2.18
N LEU A 56 5.28 -2.79 1.86
CA LEU A 56 4.33 -2.10 2.73
C LEU A 56 3.01 -2.84 2.85
N ALA A 57 2.50 -3.43 1.77
CA ALA A 57 1.30 -4.27 1.81
C ALA A 57 1.49 -5.45 2.78
N ASN A 58 2.60 -6.18 2.66
CA ASN A 58 2.93 -7.30 3.55
C ASN A 58 3.09 -6.84 5.01
N LEU A 59 3.77 -5.71 5.25
CA LEU A 59 3.93 -5.12 6.59
C LEU A 59 2.57 -4.82 7.26
N LEU A 60 1.58 -4.43 6.47
CA LEU A 60 0.21 -4.15 6.93
C LEU A 60 -0.69 -5.41 6.99
N GLY A 61 -0.13 -6.59 6.74
CA GLY A 61 -0.84 -7.87 6.74
C GLY A 61 -1.77 -8.05 5.54
N ILE A 62 -1.38 -7.51 4.37
CA ILE A 62 -2.10 -7.69 3.10
C ILE A 62 -1.34 -8.69 2.25
N ASP A 63 -1.98 -9.79 1.90
CA ASP A 63 -1.46 -10.74 0.91
C ASP A 63 -1.74 -10.24 -0.51
N LEU A 64 -0.75 -10.39 -1.39
CA LEU A 64 -0.87 -10.10 -2.83
C LEU A 64 -0.80 -11.39 -3.62
N GLU A 65 -1.89 -11.71 -4.31
CA GLU A 65 -2.04 -12.93 -5.10
C GLU A 65 -2.15 -12.60 -6.59
N LEU A 66 -1.53 -13.44 -7.43
CA LEU A 66 -1.60 -13.35 -8.88
C LEU A 66 -2.48 -14.48 -9.40
N ASN A 67 -3.45 -14.12 -10.25
CA ASN A 67 -4.37 -15.06 -10.87
C ASN A 67 -4.45 -14.74 -12.36
N GLU A 68 -4.45 -15.78 -13.20
CA GLU A 68 -4.64 -15.62 -14.65
C GLU A 68 -6.04 -15.06 -14.94
N ARG A 69 -6.15 -14.23 -15.99
CA ARG A 69 -7.46 -13.77 -16.45
C ARG A 69 -8.13 -14.90 -17.24
N GLY A 70 -9.22 -15.43 -16.69
CA GLY A 70 -10.28 -16.08 -17.47
C GLY A 70 -11.27 -15.07 -18.04
#